data_AF-A0A453NDW8-F1
#
_entry.id   AF-A0A453NDW8-F1
#
_cell.length_a   1.000
_cell.length_b   1.000
_cell.length_c   1.000
_cell.angle_alpha   90.00
_cell.angle_beta   90.00
_cell.angle_gamma   90.00
#
_symmetry.space_group_name_H-M   'P 1'
#
loop_
_entity.id
_entity.type
_entity.pdbx_description
1 polymer ?
#
loop_
_entity_poly.entity_id
_entity_poly.type
_entity_poly.pdbx_seq_one_letter_code
_entity_poly.pdbx_strand_id
1 'polypeptide(L)' 'AYTVGRALTQKLKELIPRQMFKIPIQACIGAKVIASEALSAIRKDVLSKCY' A
#
# COMPACT_ATOMS: atom_id res chain seq x y z
N ALA A 1 -0.57 17.77 -11.40
CA ALA A 1 -0.04 16.38 -11.42
C ALA A 1 -0.11 15.71 -10.04
N TYR A 2 0.37 16.34 -8.96
CA TYR A 2 0.37 15.73 -7.61
C TYR A 2 -1.02 15.30 -7.11
N THR A 3 -2.04 16.13 -7.32
CA THR A 3 -3.43 15.85 -6.94
C THR A 3 -4.00 14.61 -7.63
N VAL A 4 -3.74 14.46 -8.93
CA VAL A 4 -4.16 13.29 -9.73
C VAL A 4 -3.40 12.03 -9.29
N GLY A 5 -2.09 12.13 -9.07
CA GLY A 5 -1.27 11.02 -8.57
C GLY A 5 -1.76 10.51 -7.21
N ARG A 6 -2.08 11.42 -6.29
CA ARG A 6 -2.61 11.07 -4.96
C ARG A 6 -3.99 10.43 -5.04
N ALA A 7 -4.89 10.98 -5.87
CA ALA A 7 -6.22 10.41 -6.06
C ALA A 7 -6.15 8.99 -6.65
N LEU A 8 -5.21 8.75 -7.56
CA LEU A 8 -4.98 7.43 -8.16
C LEU A 8 -4.42 6.44 -7.14
N THR A 9 -3.42 6.82 -6.33
CA THR A 9 -2.88 5.95 -5.28
C THR A 9 -3.92 5.62 -4.22
N GLN A 10 -4.81 6.56 -3.87
CA GLN A 10 -5.92 6.33 -2.94
C GLN A 10 -6.95 5.35 -3.49
N LYS A 11 -7.40 5.52 -4.73
CA LYS A 11 -8.34 4.59 -5.37
C LYS A 11 -7.78 3.16 -5.43
N LEU A 12 -6.49 3.01 -5.74
CA LEU A 12 -5.83 1.69 -5.73
C LEU A 12 -5.78 1.08 -4.33
N LYS A 13 -5.58 1.90 -3.31
CA LYS A 13 -5.55 1.45 -1.91
C LYS A 13 -6.90 0.95 -1.41
N GLU A 14 -8.00 1.52 -1.89
CA GLU A 14 -9.37 1.10 -1.55
C GLU A 14 -9.76 -0.20 -2.26
N LEU A 15 -9.30 -0.38 -3.51
CA LEU A 15 -9.62 -1.56 -4.31
C LEU A 15 -8.79 -2.79 -3.92
N ILE A 16 -7.53 -2.59 -3.48
CA ILE A 16 -6.61 -3.69 -3.19
C ILE A 16 -6.74 -4.09 -1.70
N PRO A 17 -7.13 -5.33 -1.39
CA PRO A 17 -7.18 -5.81 -0.01
C PRO A 17 -5.78 -5.94 0.58
N ARG A 18 -5.67 -5.76 1.90
CA ARG A 18 -4.42 -5.95 2.64
C ARG A 18 -4.02 -7.42 2.64
N GLN A 19 -2.74 -7.70 2.41
CA GLN A 19 -2.17 -9.05 2.36
C GLN A 19 -1.20 -9.27 3.53
N MET A 20 -0.66 -10.49 3.66
CA MET A 20 0.32 -10.83 4.70
C MET A 20 1.72 -10.21 4.51
N PHE A 21 1.88 -9.35 3.50
CA PHE A 21 3.11 -8.61 3.22
C PHE A 21 2.79 -7.13 2.96
N LYS A 22 3.82 -6.29 3.05
CA LYS A 22 3.69 -4.85 2.80
C LYS A 22 3.57 -4.61 1.30
N ILE A 23 2.54 -3.86 0.89
CA ILE A 23 2.31 -3.51 -0.52
C ILE A 23 2.59 -2.02 -0.69
N PRO A 24 3.72 -1.63 -1.32
CA PRO A 24 3.97 -0.24 -1.70
C PRO A 24 3.26 0.09 -3.02
N ILE A 25 2.54 1.22 -3.06
CA ILE A 25 1.86 1.75 -4.23
C ILE A 25 2.49 3.11 -4.54
N GLN A 26 3.06 3.27 -5.72
CA GLN A 26 3.76 4.49 -6.12
C GLN A 26 3.25 4.98 -7.47
N ALA A 27 3.02 6.29 -7.57
CA ALA A 27 2.73 6.97 -8.83
C ALA A 27 3.97 7.76 -9.25
N CYS A 28 4.53 7.40 -10.40
CA CYS A 28 5.74 7.97 -10.96
C CYS A 28 5.46 8.63 -12.32
N ILE A 29 6.13 9.73 -12.62
CA ILE A 29 6.21 10.28 -13.97
C ILE A 29 7.70 10.32 -14.34
N GLY A 30 8.09 9.51 -15.31
CA GLY A 30 9.51 9.28 -15.63
C GLY A 30 10.25 8.69 -14.42
N ALA A 31 11.38 9.31 -14.06
CA ALA A 31 12.21 8.90 -12.92
C ALA A 31 11.77 9.45 -11.56
N LYS A 32 10.78 10.35 -11.51
CA LYS A 32 10.36 11.02 -10.28
C LYS A 32 9.08 10.40 -9.70
N VAL A 33 9.14 9.98 -8.45
CA VAL A 33 7.97 9.57 -7.66
C VAL A 33 7.20 10.81 -7.23
N ILE A 34 5.91 10.86 -7.53
CA ILE A 34 5.04 12.02 -7.26
C ILE A 34 4.12 11.73 -6.08
N ALA A 35 3.63 10.51 -5.93
CA ALA A 35 2.86 10.07 -4.77
C ALA A 35 3.27 8.64 -4.38
N SER A 36 3.31 8.35 -3.08
CA SER A 36 3.65 7.02 -2.56
C SER A 36 2.75 6.73 -1.36
N GLU A 37 2.04 5.63 -1.41
CA GLU A 37 1.24 5.08 -0.31
C GLU A 37 1.64 3.63 -0.05
N ALA A 38 1.41 3.13 1.16
CA ALA A 38 1.67 1.74 1.49
C ALA A 38 0.49 1.13 2.25
N LEU A 39 0.15 -0.11 1.92
CA LEU A 39 -0.74 -0.95 2.70
C LEU A 39 0.08 -1.77 3.69
N SER A 40 -0.24 -1.61 4.98
CA SER A 40 0.39 -2.37 6.05
C SER A 40 0.01 -3.84 5.96
N ALA A 41 0.99 -4.72 6.18
CA ALA A 41 0.78 -6.16 6.21
C ALA A 41 -0.22 -6.55 7.31
N ILE A 42 -1.02 -7.59 7.06
CA ILE A 42 -1.73 -8.33 8.10
C ILE A 42 -0.72 -9.31 8.71
N ARG A 43 -0.69 -9.41 10.04
CA ARG A 43 0.16 -10.38 10.74
C ARG A 43 -0.71 -11.53 11.23
N LYS A 44 -0.26 -12.75 10.97
CA LYS A 44 -0.78 -13.91 11.67
C LYS A 44 -0.23 -13.89 13.09
N ASP A 45 -1.08 -14.11 14.08
CA ASP A 45 -0.62 -14.30 15.45
C ASP A 45 0.01 -15.70 15.56
N VAL A 46 1.33 -15.72 15.74
CA VAL A 46 2.14 -16.94 15.73
C VAL A 46 2.21 -17.55 17.13
N LEU A 47 1.93 -16.76 18.17
CA LEU A 47 2.05 -17.17 19.58
C LEU A 47 0.75 -17.77 20.14
N SER A 48 -0.35 -17.72 19.40
CA SER A 48 -1.67 -18.13 19.90
C SER A 48 -1.79 -19.62 20.27
N LYS A 49 -0.84 -20.46 19.87
CA LYS A 49 -0.82 -21.91 20.17
C LYS A 49 0.39 -22.34 21.00
N CYS A 50 1.15 -21.39 21.53
CA CYS A 50 2.37 -21.65 22.29
C CYS A 50 2.15 -21.75 23.81
N TYR A 51 0.89 -21.91 24.25
CA TYR A 51 0.47 -22.15 25.63
C TYR A 51 -0.46 -23.35 25.71
#